data_AF-X5PQI4-F1
#
_entry.id   AF-X5PQI4-F1
#
_cell.length_a   1.000
_cell.length_b   1.000
_cell.length_c   1.000
_cell.angle_alpha   90.00
_cell.angle_beta   90.00
_cell.angle_gamma   90.00
#
_symmetry.space_group_name_H-M   'P 1'
#
loop_
_entity.id
_entity.type
_entity.pdbx_description
1 polymer ?
#
loop_
_entity_poly.entity_id
_entity_poly.type
_entity_poly.pdbx_seq_one_letter_code
_entity_poly.pdbx_strand_id
1 'polypeptide(L)'
;MTNSLEVRNKLIDILRRDLIGPNPDLDQDFAREVLTEKPSRWYVGGFIVPAYDGVAPVIPDDEETAEETADDLLANETLDCAVEGEVDEKDSTDQPPRDRFLPSSIGLTVVLPETVSQVTLRATGGNYKTEPPLPDALLIPELSKKGKPKPEKPENLRWVRVSGEAAIVLDVTRNQSGIPLPESAAPQRPGGGIEVAVHQRVLRQKTPEGAEERLRVITVFLVNRRRSTKAPYKDVAYAFQTRIELECADGFYPRSDLSTYQSDDFDLRLGDLHYRDVREYAVGRNTSAGWQERRDVTNDPLPVTRVWTDFLPQQEVERVVPARIDGVEFGMEALARAAISGAEAVSAALDSLPDLYAEWRRGQEGSMTGLAPRRLETGQALLENVDTAGSRIRDGIDVLKRDTIAREAFGLMNTASFFGVTAPSVHQMVLTLKRAGLIRRQPGLARSIELLIEPDSLPRL
;
A
#
# COMPACT_ATOMS: atom_id res chain seq x y z
N MET A 1 -28.20 -9.06 -10.06
CA MET A 1 -27.07 -9.98 -9.76
C MET A 1 -25.91 -9.09 -9.41
N THR A 2 -25.45 -9.12 -8.17
CA THR A 2 -24.34 -8.28 -7.69
C THR A 2 -23.05 -8.73 -8.35
N ASN A 3 -22.35 -7.85 -9.06
CA ASN A 3 -21.06 -8.19 -9.69
C ASN A 3 -19.97 -8.28 -8.60
N SER A 4 -18.92 -9.08 -8.82
CA SER A 4 -17.77 -9.19 -7.92
C SER A 4 -17.14 -7.83 -7.57
N LEU A 5 -17.17 -6.87 -8.49
CA LEU A 5 -16.70 -5.50 -8.25
C LEU A 5 -17.53 -4.79 -7.19
N GLU A 6 -18.85 -4.85 -7.29
CA GLU A 6 -19.78 -4.23 -6.34
C GLU A 6 -19.63 -4.85 -4.94
N VAL A 7 -19.46 -6.17 -4.88
CA VAL A 7 -19.21 -6.87 -3.60
C VAL A 7 -17.90 -6.42 -2.98
N ARG A 8 -16.82 -6.31 -3.77
CA ARG A 8 -15.52 -5.83 -3.29
C ARG A 8 -15.61 -4.41 -2.76
N ASN A 9 -16.21 -3.48 -3.52
CA ASN A 9 -16.32 -2.08 -3.13
C ASN A 9 -17.13 -1.94 -1.84
N LYS A 10 -18.19 -2.74 -1.68
CA LYS A 10 -18.97 -2.79 -0.43
C LYS A 10 -18.15 -3.29 0.75
N LEU A 11 -17.34 -4.33 0.57
CA LEU A 11 -16.47 -4.85 1.64
C LEU A 11 -15.42 -3.81 2.05
N ILE A 12 -14.82 -3.12 1.08
CA ILE A 12 -13.85 -2.07 1.32
C ILE A 12 -14.49 -0.90 2.10
N ASP A 13 -15.69 -0.47 1.72
CA ASP A 13 -16.39 0.61 2.43
C ASP A 13 -16.73 0.21 3.88
N ILE A 14 -17.21 -1.03 4.10
CA ILE A 14 -17.46 -1.56 5.45
C ILE A 14 -16.17 -1.59 6.27
N LEU A 15 -15.08 -2.12 5.71
CA LEU A 15 -13.79 -2.19 6.41
C LEU A 15 -13.26 -0.81 6.78
N ARG A 16 -13.38 0.18 5.89
CA ARG A 16 -12.99 1.57 6.19
C ARG A 16 -13.81 2.14 7.33
N ARG A 17 -15.13 1.98 7.29
CA ARG A 17 -16.05 2.46 8.33
C ARG A 17 -15.77 1.80 9.69
N ASP A 18 -15.51 0.50 9.71
CA ASP A 18 -15.27 -0.24 10.95
C ASP A 18 -13.88 0.07 11.54
N LEU A 19 -12.83 0.12 10.73
CA LEU A 19 -11.46 0.27 11.21
C LEU A 19 -11.08 1.72 11.54
N ILE A 20 -11.46 2.66 10.68
CA ILE A 20 -11.04 4.07 10.76
C ILE A 20 -12.19 4.96 11.23
N GLY A 21 -13.41 4.69 10.75
CA GLY A 21 -14.60 5.44 11.11
C GLY A 21 -15.14 6.37 10.03
N PRO A 22 -16.14 7.20 10.40
CA PRO A 22 -16.90 8.03 9.47
C PRO A 22 -16.04 9.08 8.77
N ASN A 23 -16.14 9.12 7.44
CA ASN A 23 -15.61 10.20 6.61
C ASN A 23 -16.70 11.26 6.41
N PRO A 24 -16.45 12.54 6.71
CA PRO A 24 -17.46 13.59 6.63
C PRO A 24 -18.06 13.79 5.24
N ASP A 25 -17.30 13.52 4.18
CA ASP A 25 -17.74 13.73 2.80
C ASP A 25 -18.51 12.52 2.24
N LEU A 26 -18.22 11.30 2.75
CA LEU A 26 -18.80 10.04 2.24
C LEU A 26 -19.94 9.49 3.11
N ASP A 27 -19.89 9.74 4.43
CA ASP A 27 -20.73 9.07 5.44
C ASP A 27 -21.60 10.07 6.19
N GLN A 28 -22.45 10.80 5.46
CA GLN A 28 -23.37 11.76 6.06
C GLN A 28 -24.35 11.11 7.05
N ASP A 29 -24.66 9.84 6.85
CA ASP A 29 -25.46 9.00 7.75
C ASP A 29 -24.83 8.80 9.13
N PHE A 30 -23.51 8.90 9.24
CA PHE A 30 -22.76 8.77 10.50
C PHE A 30 -22.31 10.11 11.10
N ALA A 31 -22.82 11.24 10.61
CA ALA A 31 -22.47 12.57 11.12
C ALA A 31 -22.69 12.74 12.63
N ARG A 32 -23.71 12.05 13.19
CA ARG A 32 -24.08 12.00 14.61
C ARG A 32 -24.10 10.58 15.16
N GLU A 33 -23.12 9.77 14.80
CA GLU A 33 -22.97 8.42 15.33
C GLU A 33 -22.99 8.40 16.86
N VAL A 34 -23.57 7.33 17.41
CA VAL A 34 -23.64 7.08 18.86
C VAL A 34 -23.03 5.71 19.16
N LEU A 35 -21.97 5.69 19.96
CA LEU A 35 -21.27 4.49 20.38
C LEU A 35 -21.59 4.13 21.84
N THR A 36 -21.69 2.84 22.12
CA THR A 36 -21.83 2.29 23.48
C THR A 36 -20.49 2.13 24.18
N GLU A 37 -19.41 2.02 23.40
CA GLU A 37 -18.04 1.88 23.88
C GLU A 37 -17.21 3.11 23.57
N LYS A 38 -16.00 3.14 24.14
CA LYS A 38 -15.06 4.24 23.89
C LYS A 38 -14.64 4.26 22.42
N PRO A 39 -14.58 5.42 21.76
CA PRO A 39 -14.19 5.48 20.36
C PRO A 39 -12.77 4.94 20.10
N SER A 40 -11.82 5.10 21.02
CA SER A 40 -10.46 4.50 20.89
C SER A 40 -10.41 2.97 21.03
N ARG A 41 -11.49 2.33 21.48
CA ARG A 41 -11.66 0.88 21.45
C ARG A 41 -12.47 0.42 20.25
N TRP A 42 -13.34 1.30 19.74
CA TRP A 42 -14.17 1.03 18.58
C TRP A 42 -13.38 1.12 17.28
N TYR A 43 -12.52 2.13 17.15
CA TYR A 43 -11.67 2.36 15.98
C TYR A 43 -10.24 1.92 16.24
N VAL A 44 -9.64 1.27 15.23
CA VAL A 44 -8.24 0.81 15.27
C VAL A 44 -7.28 1.97 15.05
N GLY A 45 -7.65 2.94 14.21
CA GLY A 45 -6.80 4.08 13.86
C GLY A 45 -7.59 5.31 13.48
N GLY A 46 -6.92 6.26 12.81
CA GLY A 46 -7.55 7.48 12.34
C GLY A 46 -7.63 8.62 13.35
N PHE A 47 -7.04 8.48 14.54
CA PHE A 47 -7.15 9.48 15.60
C PHE A 47 -5.79 9.91 16.14
N ILE A 48 -5.75 11.15 16.65
CA ILE A 48 -4.57 11.73 17.30
C ILE A 48 -4.89 12.10 18.76
N VAL A 49 -3.96 11.76 19.65
CA VAL A 49 -4.07 12.02 21.10
C VAL A 49 -3.39 13.33 21.49
N PRO A 50 -3.78 13.99 22.58
CA PRO A 50 -3.04 15.13 23.13
C PRO A 50 -1.55 14.85 23.25
N ALA A 51 -0.71 15.74 22.74
CA ALA A 51 0.73 15.68 22.93
C ALA A 51 1.07 15.71 24.44
N TYR A 52 2.03 14.88 24.86
CA TYR A 52 2.55 14.93 26.22
C TYR A 52 3.33 16.23 26.42
N ASP A 53 3.11 16.92 27.56
CA ASP A 53 3.88 18.10 27.94
C ASP A 53 5.37 17.70 28.06
N GLY A 54 6.16 18.04 27.03
CA GLY A 54 7.58 17.68 26.92
C GLY A 54 7.99 17.18 25.52
N VAL A 55 7.06 16.73 24.69
CA VAL A 55 7.33 16.35 23.29
C VAL A 55 7.04 17.56 22.41
N ALA A 56 8.06 18.36 22.13
CA ALA A 56 8.10 19.10 20.88
C ALA A 56 8.27 18.07 19.76
N PRO A 57 7.66 18.25 18.57
CA PRO A 57 8.12 17.50 17.41
C PRO A 57 9.64 17.66 17.34
N VAL A 58 10.38 16.54 17.28
CA VAL A 58 11.82 16.61 16.98
C VAL A 58 11.89 17.18 15.58
N ILE A 59 12.26 18.46 15.51
CA ILE A 59 12.55 19.18 14.29
C ILE A 59 14.05 18.93 14.10
N PRO A 60 14.47 18.12 13.11
CA PRO A 60 15.89 18.01 12.81
C PRO A 60 16.36 19.39 12.33
N ASP A 61 17.34 19.96 13.02
CA ASP A 61 17.91 21.27 12.68
C ASP A 61 18.93 21.19 11.52
N ASP A 62 19.34 19.98 11.11
CA ASP A 62 20.49 19.76 10.21
C ASP A 62 20.18 19.06 8.87
N GLU A 63 20.89 19.51 7.83
CA GLU A 63 20.68 19.23 6.39
C GLU A 63 20.91 17.76 5.97
N GLU A 64 21.88 17.06 6.58
CA GLU A 64 22.21 15.66 6.26
C GLU A 64 21.28 14.68 7.00
N THR A 65 20.86 15.03 8.22
CA THR A 65 20.11 14.14 9.09
C THR A 65 18.66 13.97 8.62
N ALA A 66 18.06 14.92 7.90
CA ALA A 66 16.66 14.84 7.48
C ALA A 66 16.40 13.89 6.29
N GLU A 67 17.41 13.62 5.44
CA GLU A 67 17.31 12.65 4.34
C GLU A 67 17.78 11.26 4.81
N GLU A 68 18.87 11.15 5.59
CA GLU A 68 19.22 9.89 6.26
C GLU A 68 18.15 9.45 7.26
N THR A 69 17.53 10.36 8.03
CA THR A 69 16.39 9.97 8.90
C THR A 69 15.10 9.76 8.13
N ALA A 70 14.90 10.32 6.93
CA ALA A 70 13.71 9.98 6.16
C ALA A 70 13.73 8.51 5.70
N ASP A 71 14.89 7.98 5.33
CA ASP A 71 15.06 6.55 5.01
C ASP A 71 15.24 5.67 6.27
N ASP A 72 15.96 6.12 7.31
CA ASP A 72 16.13 5.37 8.56
C ASP A 72 14.86 5.33 9.45
N LEU A 73 13.96 6.31 9.34
CA LEU A 73 12.65 6.27 10.04
C LEU A 73 11.68 5.29 9.36
N LEU A 74 11.82 5.04 8.05
CA LEU A 74 11.09 3.96 7.38
C LEU A 74 11.59 2.57 7.86
N ALA A 75 12.86 2.45 8.25
CA ALA A 75 13.40 1.22 8.80
C ALA A 75 13.02 0.98 10.29
N ASN A 76 12.86 2.05 11.07
CA ASN A 76 12.58 1.96 12.52
C ASN A 76 11.10 2.04 12.91
N GLU A 77 10.18 2.35 11.99
CA GLU A 77 8.73 2.26 12.21
C GLU A 77 8.14 1.00 11.56
N THR A 78 8.80 -0.15 11.76
CA THR A 78 8.15 -1.44 11.52
C THR A 78 6.91 -1.54 12.41
N LEU A 79 5.74 -1.49 11.77
CA LEU A 79 4.43 -1.73 12.38
C LEU A 79 4.41 -3.11 13.04
N ASP A 80 4.68 -3.18 14.34
CA ASP A 80 4.28 -4.31 15.18
C ASP A 80 2.76 -4.23 15.45
N CYS A 81 1.97 -4.48 14.41
CA CYS A 81 0.55 -4.81 14.55
C CYS A 81 0.41 -6.26 15.03
N ALA A 82 0.61 -6.50 16.33
CA ALA A 82 0.18 -7.73 16.95
C ALA A 82 -1.36 -7.71 17.08
N VAL A 83 -2.03 -8.43 16.18
CA VAL A 83 -3.43 -8.84 16.36
C VAL A 83 -3.44 -9.86 17.49
N GLU A 84 -4.14 -9.57 18.59
CA GLU A 84 -4.33 -10.54 19.68
C GLU A 84 -5.14 -11.74 19.16
N GLY A 85 -4.46 -12.86 18.93
CA GLY A 85 -5.08 -14.17 18.98
C GLY A 85 -5.24 -14.55 20.45
N GLU A 86 -6.44 -14.97 20.85
CA GLU A 86 -6.69 -15.57 22.15
C GLU A 86 -5.69 -16.71 22.40
N VAL A 87 -4.77 -16.51 23.33
CA VAL A 87 -3.98 -17.59 23.91
C VAL A 87 -4.25 -17.58 25.40
N ASP A 88 -4.91 -18.66 25.83
CA ASP A 88 -5.27 -18.99 27.19
C ASP A 88 -4.11 -18.71 28.17
N GLU A 89 -4.42 -17.94 29.21
CA GLU A 89 -3.50 -17.58 30.28
C GLU A 89 -2.97 -18.84 30.99
N LYS A 90 -1.66 -19.08 30.87
CA LYS A 90 -0.77 -19.58 31.94
C LYS A 90 0.66 -19.74 31.39
N ASP A 91 1.46 -18.68 31.44
CA ASP A 91 2.72 -18.67 32.22
C ASP A 91 3.59 -17.43 31.95
N SER A 92 4.14 -16.90 33.05
CA SER A 92 5.42 -16.21 33.19
C SER A 92 5.65 -14.77 32.64
N THR A 93 5.76 -13.87 33.64
CA THR A 93 6.85 -12.90 33.88
C THR A 93 6.97 -11.61 33.07
N ASP A 94 6.63 -10.51 33.77
CA ASP A 94 7.53 -9.37 34.03
C ASP A 94 8.04 -8.55 32.83
N GLN A 95 7.20 -8.35 31.82
CA GLN A 95 7.37 -7.19 30.94
C GLN A 95 6.65 -5.98 31.55
N PRO A 96 7.34 -4.83 31.77
CA PRO A 96 6.63 -3.61 32.12
C PRO A 96 5.61 -3.34 30.99
N PRO A 97 4.38 -2.91 31.32
CA PRO A 97 3.39 -2.57 30.30
C PRO A 97 4.03 -1.56 29.35
N ARG A 98 4.28 -1.98 28.11
CA ARG A 98 4.78 -1.07 27.08
C ARG A 98 3.67 -0.03 26.85
N ASP A 99 3.95 1.22 27.19
CA ASP A 99 3.03 2.31 26.89
C ASP A 99 2.80 2.32 25.38
N ARG A 100 1.55 2.06 24.95
CA ARG A 100 1.15 2.23 23.55
C ARG A 100 1.43 3.69 23.17
N PHE A 101 2.46 3.90 22.34
CA PHE A 101 2.71 5.19 21.72
C PHE A 101 1.60 5.46 20.72
N LEU A 102 0.68 6.34 21.10
CA LEU A 102 -0.40 6.81 20.21
C LEU A 102 0.05 8.11 19.55
N PRO A 103 -0.23 8.30 18.24
CA PRO A 103 0.23 9.47 17.52
C PRO A 103 -0.45 10.73 18.06
N SER A 104 0.31 11.81 18.23
CA SER A 104 -0.22 13.13 18.61
C SER A 104 -0.35 14.09 17.43
N SER A 105 0.13 13.67 16.26
CA SER A 105 0.07 14.43 15.02
C SER A 105 -0.05 13.55 13.80
N ILE A 106 -0.57 14.16 12.73
CA ILE A 106 -0.47 13.66 11.35
C ILE A 106 0.12 14.76 10.49
N GLY A 107 0.78 14.38 9.41
CA GLY A 107 1.33 15.34 8.46
C GLY A 107 1.16 14.94 7.01
N LEU A 108 1.31 15.93 6.14
CA LEU A 108 1.27 15.77 4.69
C LEU A 108 2.41 16.59 4.09
N THR A 109 3.33 15.90 3.44
CA THR A 109 4.44 16.48 2.67
C THR A 109 4.04 16.59 1.20
N VAL A 110 4.22 17.75 0.59
CA VAL A 110 3.93 17.99 -0.83
C VAL A 110 5.05 18.82 -1.45
N VAL A 111 5.17 18.76 -2.77
CA VAL A 111 6.13 19.58 -3.53
C VAL A 111 5.35 20.58 -4.37
N LEU A 112 5.80 21.83 -4.38
CA LEU A 112 5.19 22.95 -5.09
C LEU A 112 6.22 23.65 -5.96
N PRO A 113 5.80 24.29 -7.06
CA PRO A 113 6.61 25.31 -7.72
C PRO A 113 7.02 26.40 -6.72
N GLU A 114 8.25 26.90 -6.82
CA GLU A 114 8.74 27.94 -5.89
C GLU A 114 7.90 29.23 -5.91
N THR A 115 7.20 29.49 -7.03
CA THR A 115 6.29 30.63 -7.24
C THR A 115 5.05 30.59 -6.35
N VAL A 116 4.67 29.42 -5.84
CA VAL A 116 3.49 29.28 -4.97
C VAL A 116 3.82 29.81 -3.57
N SER A 117 3.03 30.78 -3.11
CA SER A 117 3.18 31.40 -1.79
C SER A 117 2.09 31.00 -0.79
N GLN A 118 0.97 30.47 -1.26
CA GLN A 118 -0.17 30.09 -0.42
C GLN A 118 -0.80 28.77 -0.84
N VAL A 119 -1.29 28.02 0.14
CA VAL A 119 -2.06 26.78 -0.04
C VAL A 119 -3.25 26.81 0.91
N THR A 120 -4.40 26.31 0.47
CA THR A 120 -5.57 26.20 1.35
C THR A 120 -5.54 24.87 2.07
N LEU A 121 -5.56 24.89 3.40
CA LEU A 121 -5.74 23.71 4.24
C LEU A 121 -7.22 23.59 4.62
N ARG A 122 -7.82 22.43 4.34
CA ARG A 122 -9.08 21.96 4.92
C ARG A 122 -8.78 20.83 5.88
N ALA A 123 -9.00 21.07 7.16
CA ALA A 123 -8.85 20.07 8.21
C ALA A 123 -10.23 19.57 8.64
N THR A 124 -10.44 18.25 8.61
CA THR A 124 -11.68 17.63 9.09
C THR A 124 -11.39 16.63 10.19
N GLY A 125 -12.40 16.37 11.04
CA GLY A 125 -12.30 15.37 12.10
C GLY A 125 -13.59 15.18 12.86
N GLY A 126 -13.61 14.19 13.74
CA GLY A 126 -14.67 13.89 14.68
C GLY A 126 -14.20 14.09 16.12
N ASN A 127 -15.05 14.70 16.93
CA ASN A 127 -14.94 14.70 18.38
C ASN A 127 -16.02 13.79 18.96
N TYR A 128 -15.73 13.11 20.06
CA TYR A 128 -16.77 12.37 20.78
C TYR A 128 -16.98 12.99 22.16
N LYS A 129 -18.24 13.34 22.42
CA LYS A 129 -18.69 13.79 23.74
C LYS A 129 -19.52 12.70 24.39
N THR A 130 -19.54 12.70 25.70
CA THR A 130 -20.37 11.79 26.48
C THR A 130 -21.76 12.36 26.71
N GLU A 131 -22.78 11.52 26.54
CA GLU A 131 -24.17 11.82 26.88
C GLU A 131 -24.72 10.71 27.79
N PRO A 132 -25.20 11.03 29.01
CA PRO A 132 -25.19 12.35 29.65
C PRO A 132 -23.76 12.86 29.94
N PRO A 133 -23.57 14.19 30.07
CA PRO A 133 -22.24 14.78 30.22
C PRO A 133 -21.58 14.36 31.54
N LEU A 134 -20.29 14.02 31.47
CA LEU A 134 -19.49 13.70 32.65
C LEU A 134 -19.23 14.96 33.50
N PRO A 135 -19.27 14.85 34.85
CA PRO A 135 -18.84 15.93 35.73
C PRO A 135 -17.39 16.36 35.48
N ASP A 136 -17.12 17.67 35.48
CA ASP A 136 -15.78 18.23 35.26
C ASP A 136 -14.72 17.65 36.20
N ALA A 137 -15.08 17.30 37.43
CA ALA A 137 -14.18 16.69 38.40
C ALA A 137 -13.67 15.28 37.98
N LEU A 138 -14.34 14.61 37.04
CA LEU A 138 -13.88 13.35 36.44
C LEU A 138 -12.97 13.58 35.23
N LEU A 139 -13.09 14.71 34.55
CA LEU A 139 -12.33 15.02 33.33
C LEU A 139 -11.04 15.80 33.64
N ILE A 140 -11.15 16.80 34.52
CA ILE A 140 -10.12 17.80 34.82
C ILE A 140 -9.30 17.36 36.04
N PRO A 141 -8.03 16.94 35.88
CA PRO A 141 -7.19 16.51 37.01
C PRO A 141 -7.09 17.54 38.13
N GLU A 142 -7.05 18.84 37.78
CA GLU A 142 -6.86 19.96 38.70
C GLU A 142 -8.07 20.19 39.63
N LEU A 143 -9.27 19.77 39.23
CA LEU A 143 -10.50 19.92 40.03
C LEU A 143 -10.73 18.76 41.00
N SER A 144 -9.98 17.67 40.86
CA SER A 144 -10.06 16.50 41.74
C SER A 144 -9.43 16.81 43.11
N LYS A 145 -10.22 17.36 44.05
CA LYS A 145 -9.76 17.60 45.43
C LYS A 145 -9.44 16.28 46.14
N LYS A 146 -8.20 16.14 46.66
CA LYS A 146 -7.81 15.01 47.53
C LYS A 146 -8.74 14.96 48.75
N GLY A 147 -9.37 13.81 49.00
CA GLY A 147 -10.19 13.56 50.20
C GLY A 147 -11.71 13.76 50.06
N LYS A 148 -12.25 14.11 48.88
CA LYS A 148 -13.71 14.09 48.61
C LYS A 148 -14.12 12.80 47.90
N PRO A 149 -15.37 12.31 48.08
CA PRO A 149 -15.87 11.17 47.33
C PRO A 149 -15.81 11.46 45.83
N LYS A 150 -15.39 10.48 45.03
CA LYS A 150 -15.37 10.60 43.56
C LYS A 150 -16.81 10.83 43.08
N PRO A 151 -17.05 11.75 42.13
CA PRO A 151 -18.36 11.91 41.52
C PRO A 151 -18.85 10.57 40.96
N GLU A 152 -20.13 10.25 41.14
CA GLU A 152 -20.72 9.07 40.54
C GLU A 152 -20.75 9.22 39.02
N LYS A 153 -20.45 8.12 38.33
CA LYS A 153 -20.57 8.03 36.87
C LYS A 153 -22.05 7.93 36.53
N PRO A 154 -22.54 8.66 35.51
CA PRO A 154 -23.89 8.44 35.00
C PRO A 154 -24.10 7.01 34.48
N GLU A 155 -25.27 6.45 34.75
CA GLU A 155 -25.74 5.22 34.12
C GLU A 155 -26.00 5.46 32.62
N ASN A 156 -25.77 4.45 31.77
CA ASN A 156 -26.01 4.51 30.32
C ASN A 156 -25.22 5.59 29.55
N LEU A 157 -23.93 5.75 29.87
CA LEU A 157 -23.02 6.63 29.15
C LEU A 157 -22.89 6.24 27.66
N ARG A 158 -23.21 7.15 26.75
CA ARG A 158 -23.02 7.01 25.30
C ARG A 158 -22.01 8.02 24.78
N TRP A 159 -21.29 7.67 23.73
CA TRP A 159 -20.37 8.57 23.04
C TRP A 159 -21.00 9.06 21.76
N VAL A 160 -21.24 10.36 21.67
CA VAL A 160 -21.91 11.00 20.54
C VAL A 160 -20.90 11.78 19.73
N ARG A 161 -20.82 11.48 18.43
CA ARG A 161 -19.94 12.16 17.48
C ARG A 161 -20.39 13.61 17.25
N VAL A 162 -19.42 14.50 17.17
CA VAL A 162 -19.54 15.90 16.77
C VAL A 162 -18.54 16.13 15.66
N SER A 163 -19.03 16.31 14.44
CA SER A 163 -18.17 16.61 13.29
C SER A 163 -17.53 17.99 13.45
N GLY A 164 -16.25 18.09 13.14
CA GLY A 164 -15.50 19.34 13.09
C GLY A 164 -14.86 19.52 11.72
N GLU A 165 -14.89 20.75 11.23
CA GLU A 165 -14.28 21.15 9.97
C GLU A 165 -13.76 22.58 10.13
N ALA A 166 -12.55 22.82 9.63
CA ALA A 166 -11.96 24.15 9.59
C ALA A 166 -11.11 24.30 8.33
N ALA A 167 -11.15 25.50 7.76
CA ALA A 167 -10.34 25.85 6.60
C ALA A 167 -9.48 27.09 6.92
N ILE A 168 -8.19 27.04 6.57
CA ILE A 168 -7.25 28.15 6.74
C ILE A 168 -6.35 28.25 5.50
N VAL A 169 -6.00 29.48 5.13
CA VAL A 169 -4.99 29.72 4.10
C VAL A 169 -3.62 29.77 4.77
N LEU A 170 -2.72 28.92 4.32
CA LEU A 170 -1.36 28.79 4.84
C LEU A 170 -0.39 29.56 3.95
N ASP A 171 0.44 30.40 4.55
CA ASP A 171 1.62 30.97 3.90
C ASP A 171 2.75 29.94 3.93
N VAL A 172 3.11 29.46 2.75
CA VAL A 172 4.09 28.37 2.57
C VAL A 172 5.51 28.89 2.36
N THR A 173 5.72 30.20 2.41
CA THR A 173 7.03 30.81 2.15
C THR A 173 7.99 30.77 3.34
N ARG A 174 7.48 30.43 4.53
CA ARG A 174 8.24 30.41 5.79
C ARG A 174 7.75 29.30 6.73
N ASN A 175 8.62 28.90 7.64
CA ASN A 175 8.25 28.00 8.72
C ASN A 175 7.31 28.70 9.70
N GLN A 176 6.24 28.03 10.09
CA GLN A 176 5.26 28.54 11.05
C GLN A 176 4.81 27.40 11.94
N SER A 177 4.72 27.62 13.24
CA SER A 177 4.22 26.64 14.19
C SER A 177 3.24 27.30 15.15
N GLY A 178 2.34 26.49 15.72
CA GLY A 178 1.36 26.98 16.69
C GLY A 178 0.23 27.79 16.07
N ILE A 179 -0.06 27.63 14.77
CA ILE A 179 -1.23 28.28 14.14
C ILE A 179 -2.49 27.60 14.71
N PRO A 180 -3.34 28.29 15.49
CA PRO A 180 -4.50 27.65 16.09
C PRO A 180 -5.53 27.32 15.00
N LEU A 181 -5.95 26.06 14.92
CA LEU A 181 -7.04 25.66 14.04
C LEU A 181 -8.37 26.14 14.65
N PRO A 182 -9.20 26.93 13.94
CA PRO A 182 -10.47 27.42 14.46
C PRO A 182 -11.38 26.28 14.93
N GLU A 183 -12.16 26.53 15.98
CA GLU A 183 -13.20 25.62 16.48
C GLU A 183 -12.72 24.18 16.79
N SER A 184 -11.43 24.03 17.07
CA SER A 184 -10.78 22.72 17.26
C SER A 184 -10.65 22.27 18.71
N ALA A 185 -11.28 22.98 19.67
CA ALA A 185 -11.26 22.61 21.08
C ALA A 185 -12.07 21.33 21.36
N ALA A 186 -11.71 20.59 22.41
CA ALA A 186 -12.49 19.43 22.83
C ALA A 186 -13.84 19.85 23.42
N PRO A 187 -14.99 19.26 23.00
CA PRO A 187 -16.32 19.72 23.41
C PRO A 187 -16.58 19.69 24.93
N GLN A 188 -15.95 18.75 25.66
CA GLN A 188 -16.14 18.56 27.10
C GLN A 188 -14.86 18.76 27.92
N ARG A 189 -13.75 19.17 27.29
CA ARG A 189 -12.49 19.48 28.00
C ARG A 189 -11.98 20.84 27.55
N PRO A 190 -12.31 21.91 28.29
CA PRO A 190 -11.76 23.24 28.01
C PRO A 190 -10.23 23.25 28.11
N GLY A 191 -9.59 23.95 27.17
CA GLY A 191 -8.15 24.22 27.17
C GLY A 191 -7.41 23.57 25.99
N GLY A 192 -6.72 24.41 25.23
CA GLY A 192 -5.98 24.00 24.03
C GLY A 192 -6.88 23.72 22.83
N GLY A 193 -6.28 23.28 21.74
CA GLY A 193 -6.93 22.98 20.48
C GLY A 193 -6.01 22.15 19.57
N ILE A 194 -6.37 22.03 18.31
CA ILE A 194 -5.46 21.52 17.29
C ILE A 194 -4.65 22.70 16.76
N GLU A 195 -3.35 22.53 16.67
CA GLU A 195 -2.44 23.50 16.07
C GLU A 195 -1.94 22.98 14.73
N VAL A 196 -1.74 23.90 13.79
CA VAL A 196 -1.13 23.65 12.50
C VAL A 196 0.33 24.09 12.54
N ALA A 197 1.21 23.24 12.03
CA ALA A 197 2.60 23.58 11.78
C ALA A 197 2.92 23.40 10.30
N VAL A 198 3.64 24.36 9.73
CA VAL A 198 4.10 24.37 8.35
C VAL A 198 5.62 24.43 8.38
N HIS A 199 6.25 23.42 7.82
CA HIS A 199 7.69 23.40 7.56
C HIS A 199 7.90 23.49 6.06
N GLN A 200 8.84 24.32 5.62
CA GLN A 200 9.19 24.49 4.22
C GLN A 200 10.69 24.44 4.02
N ARG A 201 11.11 23.90 2.88
CA ARG A 201 12.46 24.01 2.35
C ARG A 201 12.44 24.22 0.85
N VAL A 202 13.45 24.90 0.32
CA VAL A 202 13.69 24.99 -1.13
C VAL A 202 14.54 23.80 -1.54
N LEU A 203 14.04 23.01 -2.48
CA LEU A 203 14.75 21.90 -3.11
C LEU A 203 15.33 22.37 -4.44
N ARG A 204 16.63 22.15 -4.64
CA ARG A 204 17.27 22.28 -5.94
C ARG A 204 17.58 20.88 -6.43
N GLN A 205 16.98 20.51 -7.56
CA GLN A 205 17.20 19.19 -8.14
C GLN A 205 17.59 19.31 -9.60
N LYS A 206 18.45 18.40 -10.03
CA LYS A 206 18.78 18.24 -11.44
C LYS A 206 17.98 17.08 -11.98
N THR A 207 17.17 17.35 -12.99
CA THR A 207 16.37 16.33 -13.69
C THR A 207 17.28 15.36 -14.46
N PRO A 208 16.82 14.14 -14.75
CA PRO A 208 17.53 13.20 -15.63
C PRO A 208 17.92 13.80 -16.99
N GLU A 209 17.11 14.72 -17.52
CA GLU A 209 17.32 15.46 -18.77
C GLU A 209 18.35 16.59 -18.64
N GLY A 210 18.81 16.89 -17.43
CA GLY A 210 19.87 17.85 -17.13
C GLY A 210 19.41 19.25 -16.80
N ALA A 211 18.10 19.53 -16.80
CA ALA A 211 17.54 20.80 -16.36
C ALA A 211 17.62 20.94 -14.82
N GLU A 212 17.96 22.13 -14.35
CA GLU A 212 17.90 22.47 -12.92
C GLU A 212 16.53 23.05 -12.58
N GLU A 213 15.91 22.50 -11.56
CA GLU A 213 14.62 22.96 -11.05
C GLU A 213 14.76 23.45 -9.62
N ARG A 214 14.03 24.52 -9.32
CA ARG A 214 13.87 25.05 -7.96
C ARG A 214 12.44 24.84 -7.52
N LEU A 215 12.27 24.00 -6.52
CA LEU A 215 10.97 23.59 -5.99
C LEU A 215 10.89 23.94 -4.50
N ARG A 216 9.68 23.92 -3.97
CA ARG A 216 9.42 24.12 -2.56
C ARG A 216 8.78 22.86 -1.99
N VAL A 217 9.47 22.19 -1.08
CA VAL A 217 8.89 21.09 -0.31
C VAL A 217 8.25 21.69 0.93
N ILE A 218 6.99 21.38 1.17
CA ILE A 218 6.32 21.75 2.41
C ILE A 218 5.80 20.52 3.12
N THR A 219 5.80 20.57 4.45
CA THR A 219 5.12 19.59 5.29
C THR A 219 4.18 20.32 6.22
N VAL A 220 2.89 20.00 6.12
CA VAL A 220 1.83 20.55 6.97
C VAL A 220 1.47 19.49 8.00
N PHE A 221 1.48 19.85 9.28
CA PHE A 221 1.09 18.97 10.38
C PHE A 221 -0.16 19.49 11.09
N LEU A 222 -1.01 18.57 11.54
CA LEU A 222 -1.99 18.82 12.59
C LEU A 222 -1.48 18.20 13.88
N VAL A 223 -1.33 19.01 14.92
CA VAL A 223 -0.83 18.58 16.22
C VAL A 223 -1.94 18.77 17.25
N ASN A 224 -2.29 17.72 17.98
CA ASN A 224 -3.27 17.80 19.05
C ASN A 224 -2.63 18.41 20.32
N ARG A 225 -2.91 19.68 20.58
CA ARG A 225 -2.45 20.45 21.75
C ARG A 225 -3.58 20.68 22.76
N ARG A 226 -4.64 19.87 22.71
CA ARG A 226 -5.72 19.89 23.71
C ARG A 226 -5.17 19.46 25.06
N ARG A 227 -5.78 19.92 26.15
CA ARG A 227 -5.41 19.43 27.48
C ARG A 227 -5.81 17.97 27.65
N SER A 228 -4.87 17.18 28.17
CA SER A 228 -5.14 15.79 28.55
C SER A 228 -6.26 15.69 29.61
N THR A 229 -6.97 14.57 29.53
CA THR A 229 -8.08 14.21 30.43
C THR A 229 -7.68 13.02 31.30
N LYS A 230 -8.26 12.89 32.49
CA LYS A 230 -7.98 11.77 33.40
C LYS A 230 -8.51 10.44 32.83
N ALA A 231 -7.74 9.36 32.98
CA ALA A 231 -8.24 8.01 32.71
C ALA A 231 -9.48 7.71 33.59
N PRO A 232 -10.51 7.04 33.07
CA PRO A 232 -10.57 6.33 31.78
C PRO A 232 -11.09 7.17 30.58
N TYR A 233 -11.34 8.48 30.73
CA TYR A 233 -12.06 9.30 29.75
C TYR A 233 -11.16 10.12 28.82
N LYS A 234 -9.97 9.61 28.50
CA LYS A 234 -8.97 10.31 27.67
C LYS A 234 -9.51 10.68 26.28
N ASP A 235 -10.37 9.83 25.72
CA ASP A 235 -11.01 9.96 24.40
C ASP A 235 -11.75 11.29 24.20
N VAL A 236 -12.24 11.92 25.27
CA VAL A 236 -12.89 13.24 25.20
C VAL A 236 -11.95 14.32 24.64
N ALA A 237 -10.64 14.16 24.82
CA ALA A 237 -9.62 15.08 24.33
C ALA A 237 -8.97 14.61 23.01
N TYR A 238 -9.32 13.43 22.49
CA TYR A 238 -8.77 12.91 21.23
C TYR A 238 -9.48 13.57 20.06
N ALA A 239 -8.80 13.65 18.92
CA ALA A 239 -9.42 14.03 17.66
C ALA A 239 -9.43 12.79 16.76
N PHE A 240 -10.61 12.36 16.35
CA PHE A 240 -10.83 11.15 15.56
C PHE A 240 -11.04 11.47 14.09
N GLN A 241 -10.81 10.50 13.22
CA GLN A 241 -10.89 10.64 11.76
C GLN A 241 -10.25 11.93 11.23
N THR A 242 -9.10 12.33 11.81
CA THR A 242 -8.47 13.61 11.47
C THR A 242 -7.88 13.56 10.08
N ARG A 243 -8.21 14.51 9.23
CA ARG A 243 -7.72 14.53 7.84
C ARG A 243 -7.20 15.90 7.50
N ILE A 244 -6.01 15.93 6.93
CA ILE A 244 -5.43 17.08 6.24
C ILE A 244 -5.82 16.97 4.78
N GLU A 245 -6.32 18.06 4.22
CA GLU A 245 -6.54 18.21 2.80
C GLU A 245 -5.96 19.55 2.36
N LEU A 246 -5.12 19.52 1.32
CA LEU A 246 -4.48 20.70 0.77
C LEU A 246 -4.99 20.94 -0.64
N GLU A 247 -5.33 22.19 -0.93
CA GLU A 247 -5.74 22.66 -2.24
C GLU A 247 -4.83 23.77 -2.76
N CYS A 248 -4.37 23.60 -4.00
CA CYS A 248 -3.53 24.57 -4.70
C CYS A 248 -4.01 24.69 -6.15
N ALA A 249 -4.43 25.90 -6.55
CA ALA A 249 -4.94 26.16 -7.89
C ALA A 249 -3.86 25.98 -8.99
N ASP A 250 -2.61 26.30 -8.67
CA ASP A 250 -1.46 26.15 -9.57
C ASP A 250 -1.01 24.68 -9.71
N GLY A 251 -1.53 23.79 -8.85
CA GLY A 251 -1.23 22.37 -8.84
C GLY A 251 -0.02 22.00 -7.99
N PHE A 252 0.02 20.73 -7.58
CA PHE A 252 1.15 20.12 -6.89
C PHE A 252 2.14 19.56 -7.92
N TYR A 253 3.43 19.69 -7.61
CA TYR A 253 4.49 19.22 -8.50
C TYR A 253 4.52 17.68 -8.54
N PRO A 254 4.55 17.07 -9.74
CA PRO A 254 4.58 15.61 -9.92
C PRO A 254 5.99 15.08 -9.64
N ARG A 255 6.30 14.77 -8.39
CA ARG A 255 7.60 14.21 -8.00
C ARG A 255 7.77 12.84 -8.66
N SER A 256 8.96 12.59 -9.19
CA SER A 256 9.45 11.24 -9.49
C SER A 256 10.53 10.89 -8.49
N ASP A 257 10.64 9.62 -8.12
CA ASP A 257 11.77 9.16 -7.35
C ASP A 257 13.03 9.17 -8.23
N LEU A 258 14.03 9.96 -7.82
CA LEU A 258 15.31 10.10 -8.50
C LEU A 258 16.47 9.55 -7.68
N SER A 259 16.19 9.00 -6.49
CA SER A 259 17.22 8.47 -5.57
C SER A 259 18.06 7.37 -6.22
N THR A 260 17.45 6.59 -7.11
CA THR A 260 18.05 5.44 -7.78
C THR A 260 18.67 5.76 -9.15
N TYR A 261 18.41 6.95 -9.72
CA TYR A 261 18.89 7.31 -11.07
C TYR A 261 20.43 7.32 -11.17
N GLN A 262 21.11 7.83 -10.14
CA GLN A 262 22.57 7.88 -10.08
C GLN A 262 23.19 6.62 -9.46
N SER A 263 22.39 5.60 -9.12
CA SER A 263 22.92 4.35 -8.58
C SER A 263 23.77 3.59 -9.60
N ASP A 264 24.83 2.94 -9.13
CA ASP A 264 25.62 2.02 -9.95
C ASP A 264 25.07 0.58 -9.92
N ASP A 265 24.12 0.30 -9.02
CA ASP A 265 23.40 -0.97 -8.97
C ASP A 265 22.42 -1.09 -10.15
N PHE A 266 22.51 -2.21 -10.89
CA PHE A 266 21.69 -2.43 -12.08
C PHE A 266 20.20 -2.59 -11.75
N ASP A 267 19.85 -3.27 -10.64
CA ASP A 267 18.47 -3.52 -10.26
C ASP A 267 17.78 -2.21 -9.83
N LEU A 268 18.51 -1.32 -9.14
CA LEU A 268 18.01 0.01 -8.80
C LEU A 268 17.78 0.87 -10.05
N ARG A 269 18.70 0.84 -11.03
CA ARG A 269 18.50 1.53 -12.32
C ARG A 269 17.37 0.94 -13.15
N LEU A 270 17.16 -0.37 -13.08
CA LEU A 270 16.03 -1.03 -13.71
C LEU A 270 14.70 -0.55 -13.09
N GLY A 271 14.66 -0.42 -11.76
CA GLY A 271 13.55 0.19 -11.03
C GLY A 271 13.27 1.61 -11.50
N ASP A 272 14.28 2.49 -11.53
CA ASP A 272 14.15 3.86 -12.05
C ASP A 272 13.55 3.89 -13.46
N LEU A 273 14.04 3.03 -14.37
CA LEU A 273 13.52 2.99 -15.74
C LEU A 273 12.05 2.54 -15.79
N HIS A 274 11.67 1.49 -15.06
CA HIS A 274 10.31 0.96 -15.06
C HIS A 274 9.29 1.91 -14.41
N TYR A 275 9.70 2.61 -13.35
CA TYR A 275 8.82 3.51 -12.60
C TYR A 275 9.01 4.99 -12.95
N ARG A 276 9.78 5.32 -14.00
CA ARG A 276 10.05 6.71 -14.45
C ARG A 276 8.82 7.58 -14.66
N ASP A 277 7.71 6.96 -15.06
CA ASP A 277 6.45 7.62 -15.39
C ASP A 277 5.48 7.64 -14.19
N VAL A 278 5.82 6.97 -13.09
CA VAL A 278 5.06 7.01 -11.84
C VAL A 278 5.34 8.33 -11.14
N ARG A 279 4.27 9.03 -10.79
CA ARG A 279 4.32 10.35 -10.15
C ARG A 279 3.72 10.29 -8.76
N GLU A 280 4.39 10.95 -7.82
CA GLU A 280 3.94 11.14 -6.45
C GLU A 280 3.65 12.62 -6.22
N TYR A 281 2.46 12.93 -5.70
CA TYR A 281 2.04 14.31 -5.44
C TYR A 281 2.06 14.67 -3.96
N ALA A 282 1.96 13.66 -3.09
CA ALA A 282 1.95 13.84 -1.65
C ALA A 282 2.49 12.61 -0.92
N VAL A 283 3.11 12.83 0.23
CA VAL A 283 3.60 11.77 1.13
C VAL A 283 3.05 12.06 2.53
N GLY A 284 2.38 11.07 3.13
CA GLY A 284 1.84 11.22 4.46
C GLY A 284 2.92 11.02 5.55
N ARG A 285 2.71 11.63 6.72
CA ARG A 285 3.53 11.46 7.93
C ARG A 285 2.62 10.92 9.05
N ASN A 286 2.96 9.77 9.63
CA ASN A 286 2.10 8.99 10.54
C ASN A 286 0.77 8.53 9.91
N THR A 287 0.67 8.61 8.58
CA THR A 287 -0.51 8.30 7.77
C THR A 287 -0.05 8.19 6.31
N SER A 288 -0.88 7.62 5.43
CA SER A 288 -0.61 7.62 3.99
C SER A 288 -1.17 8.89 3.33
N ALA A 289 -1.00 9.02 2.02
CA ALA A 289 -1.54 10.15 1.26
C ALA A 289 -2.34 9.67 0.05
N GLY A 290 -3.27 10.52 -0.40
CA GLY A 290 -4.01 10.36 -1.64
C GLY A 290 -4.15 11.70 -2.36
N TRP A 291 -4.49 11.65 -3.64
CA TRP A 291 -4.63 12.83 -4.48
C TRP A 291 -5.68 12.65 -5.57
N GLN A 292 -6.21 13.78 -6.04
CA GLN A 292 -7.24 13.77 -7.07
C GLN A 292 -6.61 13.91 -8.46
N GLU A 293 -6.53 12.79 -9.17
CA GLU A 293 -6.21 12.79 -10.60
C GLU A 293 -7.45 13.15 -11.42
N ARG A 294 -7.28 14.05 -12.37
CA ARG A 294 -8.32 14.42 -13.34
C ARG A 294 -7.74 14.32 -14.73
N ARG A 295 -8.61 14.02 -15.70
CA ARG A 295 -8.26 14.01 -17.11
C ARG A 295 -9.17 14.96 -17.86
N ASP A 296 -8.65 15.55 -18.92
CA ASP A 296 -9.43 16.38 -19.82
C ASP A 296 -10.24 15.54 -20.83
N VAL A 297 -10.85 16.21 -21.81
CA VAL A 297 -11.68 15.56 -22.84
C VAL A 297 -10.84 14.70 -23.80
N THR A 298 -9.54 14.97 -23.93
CA THR A 298 -8.59 14.18 -24.75
C THR A 298 -7.91 13.06 -23.96
N ASN A 299 -8.32 12.86 -22.69
CA ASN A 299 -7.78 11.88 -21.75
C ASN A 299 -6.36 12.21 -21.25
N ASP A 300 -5.91 13.45 -21.41
CA ASP A 300 -4.63 13.92 -20.90
C ASP A 300 -4.73 14.28 -19.42
N PRO A 301 -3.69 13.98 -18.61
CA PRO A 301 -3.71 14.26 -17.18
C PRO A 301 -3.71 15.78 -16.92
N LEU A 302 -4.68 16.24 -16.13
CA LEU A 302 -4.74 17.60 -15.62
C LEU A 302 -3.87 17.74 -14.37
N PRO A 303 -3.40 18.96 -14.05
CA PRO A 303 -2.69 19.21 -12.80
C PRO A 303 -3.49 18.73 -11.58
N VAL A 304 -2.81 18.02 -10.68
CA VAL A 304 -3.36 17.62 -9.39
C VAL A 304 -3.43 18.85 -8.51
N THR A 305 -4.65 19.28 -8.17
CA THR A 305 -4.89 20.50 -7.37
C THR A 305 -5.35 20.20 -5.95
N ARG A 306 -5.59 18.94 -5.60
CA ARG A 306 -6.11 18.50 -4.30
C ARG A 306 -5.42 17.21 -3.84
N VAL A 307 -4.90 17.23 -2.62
CA VAL A 307 -4.19 16.12 -1.98
C VAL A 307 -4.62 16.00 -0.52
N TRP A 308 -4.57 14.81 0.06
CA TRP A 308 -5.02 14.56 1.43
C TRP A 308 -4.26 13.44 2.13
N THR A 309 -4.37 13.40 3.46
CA THR A 309 -3.95 12.25 4.27
C THR A 309 -5.00 11.13 4.26
N ASP A 310 -4.54 9.89 4.22
CA ASP A 310 -5.40 8.71 4.22
C ASP A 310 -4.85 7.63 5.16
N PHE A 311 -5.69 7.11 6.06
CA PHE A 311 -5.29 6.04 6.98
C PHE A 311 -5.48 4.64 6.41
N LEU A 312 -6.22 4.52 5.30
CA LEU A 312 -6.45 3.24 4.64
C LEU A 312 -6.23 3.44 3.14
N PRO A 313 -4.97 3.57 2.69
CA PRO A 313 -4.66 3.75 1.28
C PRO A 313 -5.17 2.55 0.46
N GLN A 314 -5.67 2.84 -0.73
CA GLN A 314 -6.22 1.83 -1.63
C GLN A 314 -5.61 2.03 -3.01
N GLN A 315 -5.14 0.94 -3.60
CA GLN A 315 -4.64 0.91 -4.97
C GLN A 315 -5.24 -0.29 -5.69
N GLU A 316 -5.77 -0.05 -6.88
CA GLU A 316 -6.15 -1.13 -7.77
C GLU A 316 -4.90 -1.68 -8.46
N VAL A 317 -4.67 -2.98 -8.30
CA VAL A 317 -3.60 -3.70 -9.01
C VAL A 317 -4.22 -4.40 -10.20
N GLU A 318 -3.76 -4.06 -11.39
CA GLU A 318 -4.24 -4.68 -12.61
C GLU A 318 -3.93 -6.17 -12.61
N ARG A 319 -4.92 -6.97 -13.04
CA ARG A 319 -4.72 -8.40 -13.21
C ARG A 319 -3.82 -8.63 -14.42
N VAL A 320 -2.63 -9.19 -14.18
CA VAL A 320 -1.77 -9.68 -15.25
C VAL A 320 -2.45 -10.88 -15.91
N VAL A 321 -2.79 -10.74 -17.18
CA VAL A 321 -3.32 -11.82 -18.02
C VAL A 321 -2.31 -12.05 -19.15
N PRO A 322 -1.84 -13.28 -19.39
CA PRO A 322 -0.95 -13.58 -20.50
C PRO A 322 -1.58 -13.14 -21.83
N ALA A 323 -0.80 -12.46 -22.67
CA ALA A 323 -1.23 -12.14 -24.02
C ALA A 323 -1.50 -13.42 -24.80
N ARG A 324 -2.61 -13.45 -25.55
CA ARG A 324 -2.83 -14.51 -26.54
C ARG A 324 -2.07 -14.15 -27.80
N ILE A 325 -1.21 -15.05 -28.24
CA ILE A 325 -0.43 -14.91 -29.46
C ILE A 325 -0.96 -15.94 -30.45
N ASP A 326 -1.55 -15.47 -31.54
CA ASP A 326 -2.12 -16.34 -32.55
C ASP A 326 -1.02 -17.19 -33.21
N GLY A 327 -1.31 -18.48 -33.39
CA GLY A 327 -0.37 -19.41 -33.99
C GLY A 327 0.74 -19.91 -33.06
N VAL A 328 0.69 -19.61 -31.76
CA VAL A 328 1.57 -20.20 -30.73
C VAL A 328 0.72 -20.92 -29.68
N GLU A 329 1.11 -22.14 -29.33
CA GLU A 329 0.48 -22.91 -28.26
C GLU A 329 1.19 -22.67 -26.91
N PHE A 330 0.41 -22.33 -25.88
CA PHE A 330 0.89 -22.16 -24.49
C PHE A 330 0.23 -23.13 -23.52
N GLY A 331 -0.80 -23.86 -23.96
CA GLY A 331 -1.47 -24.90 -23.22
C GLY A 331 -0.54 -26.07 -22.98
N MET A 332 -0.17 -26.28 -21.71
CA MET A 332 0.74 -27.35 -21.29
C MET A 332 0.28 -28.74 -21.79
N GLU A 333 -1.03 -29.03 -21.77
CA GLU A 333 -1.57 -30.29 -22.30
C GLU A 333 -1.34 -30.47 -23.81
N ALA A 334 -1.57 -29.42 -24.59
CA ALA A 334 -1.41 -29.45 -26.03
C ALA A 334 0.08 -29.57 -26.42
N LEU A 335 0.96 -28.86 -25.70
CA LEU A 335 2.42 -28.99 -25.85
C LEU A 335 2.91 -30.41 -25.50
N ALA A 336 2.36 -31.03 -24.46
CA ALA A 336 2.67 -32.41 -24.12
C ALA A 336 2.27 -33.39 -25.25
N ARG A 337 1.07 -33.24 -25.81
CA ARG A 337 0.62 -34.04 -26.98
C ARG A 337 1.48 -33.79 -28.23
N ALA A 338 1.84 -32.54 -28.49
CA ALA A 338 2.71 -32.20 -29.62
C ALA A 338 4.09 -32.88 -29.49
N ALA A 339 4.67 -32.89 -28.29
CA ALA A 339 5.94 -33.54 -28.01
C ALA A 339 5.91 -35.06 -28.31
N ILE A 340 4.82 -35.74 -27.93
CA ILE A 340 4.59 -37.17 -28.22
C ILE A 340 4.41 -37.41 -29.72
N SER A 341 3.67 -36.52 -30.39
CA SER A 341 3.35 -36.63 -31.82
C SER A 341 4.57 -36.46 -32.72
N GLY A 342 5.61 -35.78 -32.25
CA GLY A 342 6.91 -35.69 -32.91
C GLY A 342 7.32 -34.26 -33.29
N ALA A 343 8.46 -34.15 -33.98
CA ALA A 343 9.09 -32.86 -34.29
C ALA A 343 8.16 -31.89 -35.06
N GLU A 344 7.45 -32.37 -36.07
CA GLU A 344 6.55 -31.53 -36.89
C GLU A 344 5.41 -30.90 -36.08
N ALA A 345 4.86 -31.64 -35.12
CA ALA A 345 3.80 -31.12 -34.25
C ALA A 345 4.33 -30.05 -33.28
N VAL A 346 5.57 -30.21 -32.79
CA VAL A 346 6.25 -29.18 -31.99
C VAL A 346 6.54 -27.93 -32.84
N SER A 347 7.02 -28.11 -34.07
CA SER A 347 7.25 -27.01 -35.02
C SER A 347 5.96 -26.22 -35.25
N ALA A 348 4.86 -26.91 -35.57
CA ALA A 348 3.56 -26.27 -35.81
C ALA A 348 3.03 -25.49 -34.59
N ALA A 349 3.41 -25.89 -33.37
CA ALA A 349 2.98 -25.27 -32.13
C ALA A 349 3.82 -24.05 -31.72
N LEU A 350 5.11 -23.99 -32.10
CA LEU A 350 6.07 -23.04 -31.51
C LEU A 350 6.90 -22.23 -32.51
N ASP A 351 6.95 -22.58 -33.80
CA ASP A 351 7.89 -21.95 -34.75
C ASP A 351 7.63 -20.47 -35.03
N SER A 352 6.39 -20.02 -34.82
CA SER A 352 6.02 -18.61 -34.92
C SER A 352 6.51 -17.79 -33.73
N LEU A 353 6.80 -18.41 -32.58
CA LEU A 353 7.14 -17.71 -31.33
C LEU A 353 8.41 -16.86 -31.44
N PRO A 354 9.55 -17.35 -31.97
CA PRO A 354 10.76 -16.53 -32.12
C PRO A 354 10.54 -15.27 -32.97
N ASP A 355 9.75 -15.38 -34.04
CA ASP A 355 9.51 -14.26 -34.97
C ASP A 355 8.57 -13.23 -34.36
N LEU A 356 7.51 -13.68 -33.68
CA LEU A 356 6.59 -12.81 -32.95
C LEU A 356 7.28 -12.13 -31.75
N TYR A 357 8.18 -12.83 -31.08
CA TYR A 357 9.01 -12.26 -30.02
C TYR A 357 9.97 -11.19 -30.57
N ALA A 358 10.58 -11.43 -31.74
CA ALA A 358 11.42 -10.44 -32.42
C ALA A 358 10.61 -9.21 -32.89
N GLU A 359 9.37 -9.41 -33.33
CA GLU A 359 8.46 -8.31 -33.65
C GLU A 359 8.12 -7.47 -32.42
N TRP A 360 7.75 -8.13 -31.31
CA TRP A 360 7.52 -7.45 -30.03
C TRP A 360 8.74 -6.63 -29.59
N ARG A 361 9.95 -7.21 -29.72
CA ARG A 361 11.23 -6.55 -29.42
C ARG A 361 11.44 -5.29 -30.25
N ARG A 362 11.11 -5.29 -31.55
CA ARG A 362 11.15 -4.06 -32.38
C ARG A 362 10.18 -3.00 -31.89
N GLY A 363 8.99 -3.42 -31.43
CA GLY A 363 8.02 -2.51 -30.82
C GLY A 363 8.57 -1.79 -29.58
N GLN A 364 9.43 -2.43 -28.79
CA GLN A 364 10.03 -1.84 -27.59
C GLN A 364 11.07 -0.75 -27.89
N GLU A 365 11.68 -0.74 -29.09
CA GLU A 365 12.64 0.31 -29.47
C GLU A 365 12.00 1.71 -29.47
N GLY A 366 10.71 1.79 -29.80
CA GLY A 366 9.97 3.05 -29.77
C GLY A 366 9.95 3.69 -28.38
N SER A 367 9.88 2.87 -27.33
CA SER A 367 9.87 3.29 -25.92
C SER A 367 11.22 3.85 -25.43
N MET A 368 12.29 3.72 -26.22
CA MET A 368 13.59 4.33 -25.91
C MET A 368 13.67 5.81 -26.29
N THR A 369 12.74 6.29 -27.12
CA THR A 369 12.75 7.67 -27.62
C THR A 369 12.56 8.65 -26.48
N GLY A 370 13.50 9.58 -26.31
CA GLY A 370 13.41 10.63 -25.29
C GLY A 370 13.85 10.19 -23.88
N LEU A 371 14.37 8.97 -23.71
CA LEU A 371 14.95 8.57 -22.42
C LEU A 371 16.21 9.37 -22.11
N ALA A 372 16.36 9.73 -20.83
CA ALA A 372 17.58 10.31 -20.29
C ALA A 372 18.78 9.35 -20.44
N PRO A 373 20.03 9.84 -20.48
CA PRO A 373 21.20 9.04 -20.83
C PRO A 373 21.34 7.72 -20.05
N ARG A 374 21.22 7.74 -18.71
CA ARG A 374 21.35 6.51 -17.90
C ARG A 374 20.18 5.54 -18.09
N ARG A 375 18.97 6.06 -18.32
CA ARG A 375 17.79 5.25 -18.63
C ARG A 375 17.92 4.59 -20.00
N LEU A 376 18.52 5.30 -20.97
CA LEU A 376 18.82 4.78 -22.29
C LEU A 376 19.82 3.62 -22.22
N GLU A 377 20.90 3.76 -21.45
CA GLU A 377 21.87 2.69 -21.21
C GLU A 377 21.21 1.44 -20.61
N THR A 378 20.38 1.61 -19.58
CA THR A 378 19.62 0.49 -18.99
C THR A 378 18.68 -0.14 -20.02
N GLY A 379 17.97 0.67 -20.81
CA GLY A 379 17.09 0.19 -21.87
C GLY A 379 17.82 -0.60 -22.96
N GLN A 380 19.03 -0.17 -23.35
CA GLN A 380 19.89 -0.90 -24.30
C GLN A 380 20.29 -2.26 -23.75
N ALA A 381 20.75 -2.32 -22.50
CA ALA A 381 21.09 -3.59 -21.85
C ALA A 381 19.88 -4.55 -21.78
N LEU A 382 18.67 -4.03 -21.55
CA LEU A 382 17.45 -4.84 -21.59
C LEU A 382 17.15 -5.38 -22.99
N LEU A 383 17.32 -4.57 -24.04
CA LEU A 383 17.13 -5.06 -25.41
C LEU A 383 18.16 -6.12 -25.81
N GLU A 384 19.41 -6.00 -25.37
CA GLU A 384 20.43 -7.04 -25.57
C GLU A 384 20.07 -8.35 -24.85
N ASN A 385 19.54 -8.25 -23.63
CA ASN A 385 19.02 -9.41 -22.89
C ASN A 385 17.80 -10.03 -23.59
N VAL A 386 16.93 -9.21 -24.18
CA VAL A 386 15.81 -9.68 -25.00
C VAL A 386 16.32 -10.42 -26.24
N ASP A 387 17.33 -9.90 -26.95
CA ASP A 387 17.92 -10.57 -28.11
C ASP A 387 18.56 -11.92 -27.74
N THR A 388 19.23 -11.96 -26.59
CA THR A 388 19.78 -13.20 -26.01
C THR A 388 18.66 -14.20 -25.69
N ALA A 389 17.57 -13.74 -25.06
CA ALA A 389 16.42 -14.60 -24.75
C ALA A 389 15.73 -15.12 -26.03
N GLY A 390 15.56 -14.28 -27.05
CA GLY A 390 14.99 -14.67 -28.34
C GLY A 390 15.83 -15.75 -29.04
N SER A 391 17.16 -15.62 -28.98
CA SER A 391 18.09 -16.63 -29.50
C SER A 391 17.96 -17.95 -28.74
N ARG A 392 17.89 -17.90 -27.40
CA ARG A 392 17.69 -19.09 -26.56
C ARG A 392 16.34 -19.79 -26.81
N ILE A 393 15.27 -19.04 -27.06
CA ILE A 393 13.96 -19.61 -27.41
C ILE A 393 14.07 -20.39 -28.73
N ARG A 394 14.69 -19.78 -29.76
CA ARG A 394 14.91 -20.42 -31.06
C ARG A 394 15.76 -21.68 -30.94
N ASP A 395 16.88 -21.60 -30.23
CA ASP A 395 17.78 -22.74 -30.00
C ASP A 395 17.09 -23.87 -29.24
N GLY A 396 16.28 -23.52 -28.22
CA GLY A 396 15.49 -24.47 -27.46
C GLY A 396 14.49 -25.23 -28.34
N ILE A 397 13.76 -24.51 -29.21
CA ILE A 397 12.83 -25.12 -30.17
C ILE A 397 13.58 -26.03 -31.16
N ASP A 398 14.73 -25.61 -31.67
CA ASP A 398 15.57 -26.41 -32.56
C ASP A 398 16.06 -27.72 -31.91
N VAL A 399 16.41 -27.67 -30.63
CA VAL A 399 16.76 -28.88 -29.85
C VAL A 399 15.57 -29.83 -29.76
N LEU A 400 14.36 -29.34 -29.49
CA LEU A 400 13.16 -30.20 -29.42
C LEU A 400 12.83 -30.89 -30.75
N LYS A 401 13.20 -30.29 -31.89
CA LYS A 401 13.03 -30.90 -33.21
C LYS A 401 14.02 -32.04 -33.43
N ARG A 402 15.29 -31.82 -33.08
CA ARG A 402 16.41 -32.72 -33.41
C ARG A 402 16.61 -33.84 -32.39
N ASP A 403 16.43 -33.56 -31.10
CA ASP A 403 16.71 -34.48 -30.00
C ASP A 403 15.43 -35.08 -29.43
N THR A 404 15.27 -36.40 -29.64
CA THR A 404 14.13 -37.17 -29.13
C THR A 404 14.04 -37.20 -27.60
N ILE A 405 15.18 -37.23 -26.89
CA ILE A 405 15.22 -37.29 -25.42
C ILE A 405 14.81 -35.93 -24.85
N ALA A 406 15.33 -34.84 -25.42
CA ALA A 406 14.94 -33.49 -25.02
C ALA A 406 13.44 -33.25 -25.25
N ARG A 407 12.90 -33.73 -26.37
CA ARG A 407 11.46 -33.65 -26.66
C ARG A 407 10.61 -34.47 -25.70
N GLU A 408 11.03 -35.68 -25.35
CA GLU A 408 10.35 -36.50 -24.34
C GLU A 408 10.34 -35.80 -22.97
N ALA A 409 11.48 -35.28 -22.54
CA ALA A 409 11.58 -34.52 -21.29
C ALA A 409 10.67 -33.28 -21.28
N PHE A 410 10.61 -32.54 -22.38
CA PHE A 410 9.69 -31.42 -22.56
C PHE A 410 8.23 -31.85 -22.46
N GLY A 411 7.83 -32.96 -23.09
CA GLY A 411 6.47 -33.49 -23.00
C GLY A 411 6.10 -33.89 -21.57
N LEU A 412 7.00 -34.57 -20.85
CA LEU A 412 6.81 -34.98 -19.46
C LEU A 412 6.67 -33.77 -18.52
N MET A 413 7.52 -32.75 -18.69
CA MET A 413 7.44 -31.51 -17.92
C MET A 413 6.08 -30.81 -18.12
N ASN A 414 5.66 -30.63 -19.37
CA ASN A 414 4.37 -30.01 -19.68
C ASN A 414 3.19 -30.82 -19.12
N THR A 415 3.26 -32.15 -19.16
CA THR A 415 2.25 -33.03 -18.55
C THR A 415 2.17 -32.79 -17.04
N ALA A 416 3.31 -32.73 -16.35
CA ALA A 416 3.34 -32.48 -14.90
C ALA A 416 2.77 -31.09 -14.56
N SER A 417 3.13 -30.05 -15.32
CA SER A 417 2.62 -28.69 -15.12
C SER A 417 1.12 -28.59 -15.36
N PHE A 418 0.58 -29.27 -16.38
CA PHE A 418 -0.86 -29.29 -16.65
C PHE A 418 -1.67 -29.86 -15.47
N PHE A 419 -1.20 -30.98 -14.90
CA PHE A 419 -1.86 -31.60 -13.76
C PHE A 419 -1.60 -30.88 -12.42
N GLY A 420 -0.73 -29.86 -12.38
CA GLY A 420 -0.42 -29.09 -11.17
C GLY A 420 0.12 -29.96 -10.03
N VAL A 421 0.81 -31.06 -10.37
CA VAL A 421 1.14 -32.11 -9.40
C VAL A 421 2.28 -31.66 -8.49
N THR A 422 1.91 -31.23 -7.28
CA THR A 422 2.88 -31.06 -6.19
C THR A 422 3.31 -32.42 -5.64
N ALA A 423 4.50 -32.54 -5.04
CA ALA A 423 4.93 -33.79 -4.42
C ALA A 423 3.91 -34.37 -3.41
N PRO A 424 3.24 -33.56 -2.57
CA PRO A 424 2.09 -34.01 -1.77
C PRO A 424 0.92 -34.54 -2.61
N SER A 425 0.55 -33.86 -3.70
CA SER A 425 -0.52 -34.29 -4.60
C SER A 425 -0.19 -35.63 -5.28
N VAL A 426 1.04 -35.81 -5.77
CA VAL A 426 1.52 -37.08 -6.35
C VAL A 426 1.47 -38.18 -5.30
N HIS A 427 1.92 -37.90 -4.07
CA HIS A 427 1.87 -38.87 -2.98
C HIS A 427 0.43 -39.30 -2.69
N GLN A 428 -0.51 -38.34 -2.60
CA GLN A 428 -1.92 -38.63 -2.37
C GLN A 428 -2.56 -39.36 -3.56
N MET A 429 -2.22 -39.02 -4.80
CA MET A 429 -2.63 -39.76 -6.00
C MET A 429 -2.17 -41.21 -5.92
N VAL A 430 -0.89 -41.47 -5.64
CA VAL A 430 -0.35 -42.83 -5.51
C VAL A 430 -1.03 -43.59 -4.37
N LEU A 431 -1.29 -42.95 -3.23
CA LEU A 431 -2.06 -43.56 -2.14
C LEU A 431 -3.50 -43.87 -2.53
N THR A 432 -4.13 -43.01 -3.32
CA THR A 432 -5.51 -43.15 -3.76
C THR A 432 -5.65 -44.24 -4.81
N LEU A 433 -4.77 -44.26 -5.82
CA LEU A 433 -4.68 -45.33 -6.83
C LEU A 433 -4.38 -46.70 -6.18
N LYS A 434 -3.49 -46.73 -5.17
CA LYS A 434 -3.25 -47.96 -4.39
C LYS A 434 -4.50 -48.41 -3.63
N ARG A 435 -5.20 -47.49 -2.96
CA ARG A 435 -6.46 -47.77 -2.25
C ARG A 435 -7.56 -48.24 -3.20
N ALA A 436 -7.61 -47.69 -4.41
CA ALA A 436 -8.53 -48.09 -5.47
C ALA A 436 -8.15 -49.44 -6.12
N GLY A 437 -7.03 -50.07 -5.72
CA GLY A 437 -6.58 -51.34 -6.28
C GLY A 437 -6.03 -51.24 -7.71
N LEU A 438 -5.82 -50.02 -8.20
CA LEU A 438 -5.38 -49.75 -9.57
C LEU A 438 -3.85 -49.88 -9.73
N ILE A 439 -3.12 -49.72 -8.63
CA ILE A 439 -1.67 -49.92 -8.59
C ILE A 439 -1.25 -50.68 -7.32
N ARG A 440 -0.11 -51.36 -7.37
CA ARG A 440 0.61 -51.92 -6.22
C ARG A 440 1.93 -51.19 -6.05
N ARG A 441 2.40 -51.04 -4.81
CA ARG A 441 3.76 -50.51 -4.53
C ARG A 441 4.40 -51.21 -3.34
N GLN A 442 5.72 -51.35 -3.36
CA GLN A 442 6.51 -51.79 -2.20
C GLN A 442 7.14 -50.57 -1.50
N PRO A 443 6.76 -50.27 -0.24
CA PRO A 443 7.36 -49.17 0.51
C PRO A 443 8.88 -49.34 0.65
N GLY A 444 9.64 -48.25 0.50
CA GLY A 444 11.10 -48.25 0.69
C GLY A 444 11.93 -48.79 -0.48
N LEU A 445 11.29 -49.30 -1.54
CA LEU A 445 11.96 -49.76 -2.75
C LEU A 445 11.74 -48.77 -3.91
N ALA A 446 12.82 -48.29 -4.52
CA ALA A 446 12.75 -47.40 -5.67
C ALA A 446 12.10 -48.12 -6.88
N ARG A 447 11.29 -47.39 -7.66
CA ARG A 447 10.61 -47.88 -8.89
C ARG A 447 9.72 -49.11 -8.67
N SER A 448 9.07 -49.22 -7.51
CA SER A 448 8.25 -50.38 -7.12
C SER A 448 6.77 -50.30 -7.49
N ILE A 449 6.35 -49.27 -8.23
CA ILE A 449 4.94 -49.08 -8.62
C ILE A 449 4.62 -50.01 -9.80
N GLU A 450 3.65 -50.89 -9.59
CA GLU A 450 3.12 -51.83 -10.58
C GLU A 450 1.68 -51.44 -10.90
N LEU A 451 1.34 -51.28 -12.18
CA LEU A 451 -0.02 -51.04 -12.64
C LEU A 451 -0.79 -52.37 -12.62
N LEU A 452 -1.95 -52.39 -11.95
CA LEU A 452 -2.81 -53.57 -11.84
C LEU A 452 -4.00 -53.52 -12.80
N ILE A 453 -4.00 -52.56 -13.73
CA ILE A 453 -5.04 -52.34 -14.73
C ILE A 453 -4.54 -52.83 -16.09
N GLU A 454 -5.40 -53.47 -16.88
CA GLU A 454 -5.04 -53.86 -18.24
C GLU A 454 -4.84 -52.60 -19.11
N PRO A 455 -3.72 -52.49 -19.87
CA PRO A 455 -3.40 -51.29 -20.66
C PRO A 455 -4.51 -50.87 -21.63
N ASP A 456 -5.28 -51.83 -22.16
CA ASP A 456 -6.39 -51.59 -23.10
C ASP A 456 -7.62 -50.94 -22.46
N SER A 457 -7.70 -50.93 -21.12
CA SER A 457 -8.78 -50.29 -20.37
C SER A 457 -8.49 -48.83 -19.98
N LEU A 458 -7.27 -48.36 -20.25
CA LEU A 458 -6.90 -46.95 -20.06
C LEU A 458 -7.30 -46.13 -21.30
N PRO A 459 -7.79 -44.90 -21.12
CA PRO A 459 -8.00 -44.01 -22.26
C PRO A 459 -6.68 -43.85 -23.02
N ARG A 460 -6.69 -44.06 -24.34
CA ARG A 460 -5.56 -43.69 -25.18
C ARG A 460 -5.49 -42.17 -25.21
N LEU A 461 -4.39 -41.62 -24.66
CA LEU A 461 -4.10 -40.18 -24.65
C LEU A 461 -3.76 -39.66 -26.05
#